data_AF-A0AAJ1JE84-F1
#
_entry.id   AF-A0AAJ1JE84-F1
#
_cell.length_a   1.000
_cell.length_b   1.000
_cell.length_c   1.000
_cell.angle_alpha   90.00
_cell.angle_beta   90.00
_cell.angle_gamma   90.00
#
_symmetry.space_group_name_H-M   'P 1'
#
loop_
_entity.id
_entity.type
_entity.pdbx_description
1 polymer ?
#
loop_
_entity_poly.entity_id
_entity_poly.type
_entity_poly.pdbx_seq_one_letter_code
_entity_poly.pdbx_strand_id
1 'polypeptide(L)'
;LNREPQFSAFTNGLLLDFWQTRKERQFMGVDDVPIHYVSFCSPHHDKTLVILPGRSESYVKYPEVAYDFYHLGYDVFIIDHRGQGRSGRL
;
A
#
# COMPACT_ATOMS: atom_id res chain seq x y z
N LEU A 1 -3.87 19.24 -9.20
CA LEU A 1 -5.33 19.48 -9.24
C LEU A 1 -6.00 19.08 -10.57
N ASN A 2 -5.25 18.78 -11.64
CA ASN A 2 -5.84 18.41 -12.94
C ASN A 2 -6.41 16.97 -13.02
N ARG A 3 -6.35 16.19 -11.93
CA ARG A 3 -6.77 14.78 -11.89
C ARG A 3 -8.24 14.60 -11.51
N GLU A 4 -8.77 15.47 -10.65
CA GLU A 4 -10.12 15.34 -10.07
C GLU A 4 -11.25 15.26 -11.11
N PRO A 5 -11.27 16.07 -12.19
CA PRO A 5 -12.35 15.98 -13.19
C PRO A 5 -12.34 14.65 -13.96
N GLN A 6 -11.19 13.96 -14.02
CA GLN A 6 -11.00 12.68 -14.69
C GLN A 6 -10.75 11.54 -13.69
N PHE A 7 -11.14 11.71 -12.43
CA PHE A 7 -10.79 10.76 -11.37
C PHE A 7 -11.23 9.33 -11.68
N SER A 8 -12.44 9.14 -12.22
CA SER A 8 -12.94 7.82 -12.62
C SER A 8 -12.08 7.15 -13.70
N ALA A 9 -11.56 7.92 -14.67
CA ALA A 9 -10.68 7.38 -15.69
C ALA A 9 -9.30 7.03 -15.11
N PHE A 10 -8.81 7.84 -14.16
CA PHE A 10 -7.58 7.56 -13.43
C PHE A 10 -7.68 6.31 -12.56
N THR A 11 -8.75 6.18 -11.77
CA THR A 11 -8.93 5.05 -10.84
C THR A 11 -9.09 3.72 -11.57
N ASN A 12 -9.79 3.71 -12.71
CA ASN A 12 -10.03 2.50 -13.50
C ASN A 12 -8.91 2.21 -14.53
N GLY A 13 -7.95 3.12 -14.70
CA GLY A 13 -6.80 2.95 -15.60
C GLY A 13 -5.49 2.89 -14.80
N LEU A 14 -4.72 3.97 -14.87
CA LEU A 14 -3.36 4.06 -14.31
C LEU A 14 -3.27 3.61 -12.85
N LEU A 15 -4.23 3.98 -12.01
CA LEU A 15 -4.20 3.60 -10.59
C LEU A 15 -4.45 2.11 -10.40
N LEU A 16 -5.39 1.53 -11.16
CA LEU A 16 -5.70 0.11 -11.11
C LEU A 16 -4.50 -0.71 -11.59
N ASP A 17 -3.90 -0.32 -12.72
CA ASP A 17 -2.72 -0.97 -13.28
C ASP A 17 -1.54 -0.92 -12.29
N PHE A 18 -1.28 0.25 -11.72
CA PHE A 18 -0.30 0.41 -10.65
C PHE A 18 -0.60 -0.52 -9.47
N TRP A 19 -1.84 -0.55 -8.98
CA TRP A 19 -2.24 -1.36 -7.84
C TRP A 19 -2.06 -2.87 -8.08
N GLN A 20 -2.21 -3.33 -9.32
CA GLN A 20 -1.95 -4.72 -9.70
C GLN A 20 -0.48 -5.11 -9.60
N THR A 21 0.45 -4.14 -9.66
CA THR A 21 1.90 -4.40 -9.54
C THR A 21 2.36 -4.67 -8.10
N ARG A 22 1.51 -4.39 -7.11
CA ARG A 22 1.84 -4.51 -5.69
C ARG A 22 2.41 -5.88 -5.36
N LYS A 23 3.45 -5.92 -4.53
CA LYS A 23 3.97 -7.17 -3.98
C LYS A 23 3.35 -7.38 -2.61
N GLU A 24 2.45 -8.36 -2.51
CA GLU A 24 1.93 -8.82 -1.23
C GLU A 24 2.96 -9.74 -0.57
N ARG A 25 3.28 -9.46 0.69
CA ARG A 25 4.26 -10.19 1.48
C ARG A 25 3.76 -10.33 2.92
N GLN A 26 4.45 -11.17 3.68
CA GLN A 26 4.20 -11.34 5.11
C GLN A 26 5.49 -11.60 5.87
N PHE A 27 5.46 -11.35 7.17
CA PHE A 27 6.48 -11.80 8.12
C PHE A 27 5.80 -12.27 9.41
N MET A 28 6.51 -13.07 10.20
CA MET A 28 6.00 -13.54 11.49
C MET A 28 6.23 -12.46 12.56
N GLY A 29 5.13 -12.00 13.17
CA GLY A 29 5.17 -11.08 14.30
C GLY A 29 5.29 -11.80 15.64
N VAL A 30 5.04 -11.05 16.72
CA VAL A 30 4.98 -11.60 18.08
C VAL A 30 3.89 -12.67 18.19
N ASP A 31 4.16 -13.72 18.96
CA ASP A 31 3.32 -14.92 19.14
C ASP A 31 3.04 -15.67 17.83
N ASP A 32 3.98 -15.63 16.88
CA ASP A 32 3.84 -16.26 15.57
C ASP A 32 2.56 -15.83 14.82
N VAL A 33 2.13 -14.58 15.03
CA VAL A 33 0.99 -14.04 14.28
C VAL A 33 1.48 -13.44 12.96
N PRO A 34 0.98 -13.90 11.80
CA PRO A 34 1.43 -13.39 10.51
C PRO A 34 1.00 -11.94 10.32
N ILE A 35 1.94 -11.10 9.91
CA ILE A 35 1.73 -9.70 9.59
C ILE A 35 1.87 -9.50 8.09
N HIS A 36 0.77 -9.14 7.44
CA HIS A 36 0.70 -8.89 6.01
C HIS A 36 1.04 -7.44 5.70
N TYR A 37 1.73 -7.23 4.57
CA TYR A 37 1.99 -5.91 4.03
C TYR A 37 2.08 -5.96 2.51
N VAL A 38 1.97 -4.79 1.88
CA VAL A 38 2.27 -4.58 0.46
C VAL A 38 3.49 -3.70 0.30
N SER A 39 4.23 -3.92 -0.79
CA SER A 39 5.36 -3.06 -1.18
C SER A 39 5.31 -2.68 -2.66
N PHE A 40 5.69 -1.44 -2.94
CA PHE A 40 6.00 -0.92 -4.27
C PHE A 40 7.43 -0.38 -4.24
N CYS A 41 8.31 -0.95 -5.07
CA CYS A 41 9.72 -0.61 -5.06
C CYS A 41 10.27 -0.39 -6.47
N SER A 42 11.22 0.53 -6.62
CA SER A 42 11.93 0.80 -7.87
C SER A 42 13.42 0.95 -7.62
N PRO A 43 14.31 0.44 -8.52
CA PRO A 43 15.76 0.63 -8.38
C PRO A 43 16.19 2.09 -8.51
N HIS A 44 15.31 2.99 -8.97
CA HIS A 44 15.58 4.42 -9.10
C HIS A 44 15.15 5.24 -7.88
N HIS A 45 14.50 4.63 -6.89
CA HIS A 45 14.07 5.31 -5.68
C HIS A 45 15.18 5.34 -4.64
N ASP A 46 15.26 6.43 -3.89
CA ASP A 46 16.24 6.68 -2.84
C ASP A 46 15.60 7.01 -1.48
N LYS A 47 14.27 6.99 -1.40
CA LYS A 47 13.48 7.29 -0.20
C LYS A 47 12.54 6.13 0.12
N THR A 48 12.16 6.02 1.39
CA THR A 48 11.21 5.01 1.86
C THR A 48 10.09 5.64 2.66
N LEU A 49 8.86 5.23 2.39
CA LEU A 49 7.66 5.60 3.12
C LEU A 49 6.98 4.33 3.67
N VAL A 50 6.70 4.33 4.97
CA VAL A 50 5.90 3.29 5.62
C VAL A 50 4.58 3.91 6.06
N ILE A 51 3.48 3.34 5.59
CA ILE A 51 2.13 3.76 5.94
C ILE A 51 1.56 2.75 6.95
N LEU A 52 1.14 3.28 8.11
CA LEU A 52 0.46 2.54 9.17
C LEU A 52 -1.02 2.90 9.16
N PRO A 53 -1.92 2.02 8.68
CA PRO A 53 -3.34 2.30 8.62
C PRO A 53 -3.98 2.57 9.98
N GLY A 54 -5.09 3.33 9.97
CA GLY A 54 -5.88 3.58 11.17
C GLY A 54 -6.61 2.35 11.70
N ARG A 55 -7.31 2.51 12.84
CA ARG A 55 -8.15 1.44 13.41
C ARG A 55 -9.22 1.00 12.39
N SER A 56 -9.37 -0.32 12.24
CA SER A 56 -10.34 -0.94 11.33
C SER A 56 -10.08 -0.65 9.83
N GLU A 57 -8.86 -0.25 9.48
CA GLU A 57 -8.44 -0.06 8.09
C GLU A 57 -7.55 -1.21 7.61
N SER A 58 -7.33 -1.27 6.30
CA SER A 58 -6.40 -2.22 5.66
C SER A 58 -5.71 -1.53 4.50
N TYR A 59 -4.52 -2.03 4.12
CA TYR A 59 -3.71 -1.48 3.03
C TYR A 59 -4.48 -1.32 1.71
N VAL A 60 -5.55 -2.08 1.49
CA VAL A 60 -6.39 -2.01 0.28
C VAL A 60 -7.05 -0.64 0.05
N LYS A 61 -7.12 0.21 1.07
CA LYS A 61 -7.70 1.56 0.99
C LYS A 61 -6.70 2.63 0.52
N TYR A 62 -5.43 2.30 0.36
CA TYR A 62 -4.37 3.29 0.12
C TYR A 62 -3.75 3.28 -1.30
N PRO A 63 -4.41 2.83 -2.38
CA PRO A 63 -3.77 2.75 -3.69
C PRO A 63 -3.35 4.13 -4.20
N GLU A 64 -4.18 5.17 -4.02
CA GLU A 64 -3.90 6.51 -4.54
C GLU A 64 -2.72 7.17 -3.82
N VAL A 65 -2.70 7.13 -2.50
CA VAL A 65 -1.58 7.66 -1.69
C VAL A 65 -0.29 6.94 -2.05
N ALA A 66 -0.33 5.61 -2.21
CA ALA A 66 0.83 4.84 -2.63
C ALA A 66 1.30 5.23 -4.03
N TYR A 67 0.36 5.41 -4.97
CA TYR A 67 0.66 5.87 -6.33
C TYR A 67 1.39 7.22 -6.31
N ASP A 68 0.87 8.19 -5.56
CA ASP A 68 1.42 9.54 -5.52
C ASP A 68 2.84 9.53 -4.94
N PHE A 69 3.06 8.87 -3.80
CA PHE A 69 4.40 8.80 -3.21
C PHE A 69 5.38 7.96 -4.02
N TYR A 70 4.93 6.88 -4.66
CA TYR A 70 5.77 6.10 -5.55
C TYR A 70 6.32 6.96 -6.69
N HIS A 71 5.47 7.76 -7.33
CA HIS A 71 5.89 8.68 -8.40
C HIS A 71 6.70 9.89 -7.90
N LEU A 72 6.73 10.15 -6.59
CA LEU A 72 7.65 11.11 -5.96
C LEU A 72 9.02 10.50 -5.59
N GLY A 73 9.28 9.27 -6.00
CA GLY A 73 10.56 8.58 -5.80
C GLY A 73 10.67 7.86 -4.45
N TYR A 74 9.56 7.41 -3.88
CA TYR A 74 9.55 6.61 -2.66
C TYR A 74 9.28 5.14 -2.97
N ASP A 75 10.05 4.26 -2.33
CA ASP A 75 9.58 2.91 -2.06
C ASP A 75 8.50 2.97 -0.98
N VAL A 76 7.32 2.41 -1.25
CA VAL A 76 6.14 2.53 -0.39
C VAL A 76 5.79 1.16 0.19
N PHE A 77 5.62 1.12 1.51
CA PHE A 77 5.21 -0.06 2.27
C PHE A 77 3.94 0.26 3.05
N ILE A 78 2.96 -0.65 3.05
CA ILE A 78 1.70 -0.47 3.78
C ILE A 78 1.37 -1.77 4.51
N ILE A 79 1.23 -1.69 5.82
CA ILE A 79 1.04 -2.85 6.70
C ILE A 79 -0.43 -3.02 7.08
N ASP A 80 -0.88 -4.26 7.25
CA ASP A 80 -2.08 -4.55 8.04
C ASP A 80 -1.63 -4.85 9.47
N HIS A 81 -2.13 -4.11 10.46
CA HIS A 81 -1.84 -4.38 11.88
C HIS A 81 -2.35 -5.76 12.32
N ARG A 82 -1.74 -6.35 13.37
CA ARG A 82 -2.30 -7.56 14.02
C ARG A 82 -3.77 -7.34 14.36
N GLY A 83 -4.61 -8.32 14.01
CA GLY A 83 -6.06 -8.25 14.21
C GLY A 83 -6.82 -7.44 13.15
N GLN A 84 -6.16 -6.95 12.10
CA GLN A 84 -6.77 -6.13 11.06
C GLN A 84 -6.42 -6.64 9.65
N GLY A 85 -7.28 -6.28 8.69
CA GLY A 85 -7.10 -6.62 7.28
C GLY A 85 -6.83 -8.11 7.06
N ARG A 86 -5.71 -8.40 6.40
CA ARG A 86 -5.24 -9.75 6.09
C ARG A 86 -4.28 -10.32 7.15
N SER A 87 -3.82 -9.51 8.09
CA SER A 87 -2.99 -9.99 9.19
C SER A 87 -3.74 -10.93 10.13
N GLY A 88 -2.98 -11.82 10.77
CA GLY A 88 -3.51 -12.76 11.73
C GLY A 88 -4.17 -12.08 12.93
N ARG A 89 -5.13 -12.77 13.55
CA ARG A 89 -5.89 -12.30 14.70
C ARG A 89 -5.25 -12.77 16.02
N LEU A 90 -5.71 -12.18 17.12
CA LEU A 90 -5.50 -12.70 18.47
C LEU A 90 -6.40 -13.92 18.70
#